data_AF-A0A1I3FJL7-F1
#
_entry.id   AF-A0A1I3FJL7-F1
#
_cell.length_a   1.000
_cell.length_b   1.000
_cell.length_c   1.000
_cell.angle_alpha   90.00
_cell.angle_beta   90.00
_cell.angle_gamma   90.00
#
_symmetry.space_group_name_H-M   'P 1'
#
loop_
_entity.id
_entity.type
_entity.pdbx_description
1 polymer ?
#
loop_
_entity_poly.entity_id
_entity_poly.type
_entity_poly.pdbx_seq_one_letter_code
_entity_poly.pdbx_strand_id
1 'polypeptide(L)' 'MKDEDYNIPEDQDYTSAVSAYDCTGLIPAGTVHEKELEAYKELYPFGAPDMSSQEIAQMREKNKKDASDSAKQ' A
#
# COMPACT_ATOMS: atom_id res chain seq x y z
N MET A 1 -2.78 -18.71 34.31
CA MET A 1 -1.50 -17.98 34.20
C MET A 1 -1.54 -16.86 35.23
N LYS A 2 -0.39 -16.47 35.81
CA LYS A 2 -0.34 -15.22 36.58
C LYS A 2 -0.46 -14.09 35.58
N ASP A 3 -1.50 -13.28 35.74
CA ASP A 3 -1.55 -11.97 35.09
C ASP A 3 -0.46 -11.15 35.79
N GLU A 4 0.75 -11.19 35.22
CA GLU A 4 1.79 -10.24 35.57
C GLU A 4 1.22 -8.88 35.20
N ASP A 5 0.68 -8.20 36.20
CA ASP A 5 0.22 -6.82 36.12
C ASP A 5 1.45 -6.00 35.77
N TYR A 6 1.72 -5.87 34.47
CA TYR A 6 2.74 -4.98 33.96
C TYR A 6 2.35 -3.64 34.55
N ASN A 7 3.15 -3.16 35.51
CA ASN A 7 2.98 -1.88 36.19
C ASN A 7 3.25 -0.76 35.17
N ILE A 8 2.37 -0.68 34.18
CA ILE A 8 2.33 0.30 33.12
C ILE A 8 1.77 1.54 33.81
N PRO A 9 2.57 2.60 33.95
CA PRO A 9 2.10 3.87 34.49
C PRO A 9 0.84 4.31 33.73
N GLU A 10 -0.12 4.93 34.42
CA GLU A 10 -1.41 5.34 33.81
C GLU A 10 -1.21 6.26 32.58
N ASP A 11 -0.09 7.00 32.52
CA ASP A 11 0.32 7.83 31.38
C ASP A 11 0.82 7.03 30.15
N GLN A 12 1.06 5.73 30.32
CA GLN A 12 1.50 4.79 29.27
C GLN A 12 0.38 3.79 28.90
N ASP A 13 -0.80 3.89 29.51
CA ASP A 13 -1.95 3.07 29.17
C ASP A 13 -2.64 3.60 27.90
N TYR A 14 -2.19 3.12 26.74
CA TYR A 14 -2.73 3.49 25.43
C TYR A 14 -4.11 2.89 25.14
N THR A 15 -4.69 2.08 26.05
CA THR A 15 -5.99 1.43 25.82
C THR A 15 -7.17 2.42 25.82
N SER A 16 -7.02 3.58 26.47
CA SER A 16 -8.01 4.65 26.47
C SER A 16 -7.86 5.64 25.31
N ALA A 17 -6.87 5.44 24.42
CA ALA A 17 -6.66 6.33 23.30
C ALA A 17 -7.84 6.21 22.31
N VAL A 18 -8.72 7.22 22.35
CA VAL A 18 -9.93 7.34 21.49
C VAL A 18 -9.60 7.37 19.99
N SER A 19 -8.31 7.55 19.65
CA SER A 19 -7.79 7.62 18.30
C SER A 19 -6.85 6.47 17.91
N ALA A 20 -6.71 5.41 18.72
CA ALA A 20 -5.83 4.27 18.37
C ALA A 20 -6.22 3.61 17.04
N TYR A 21 -7.50 3.74 16.64
CA TYR A 21 -8.05 3.28 15.36
C TYR A 21 -8.71 4.41 14.56
N ASP A 22 -8.68 5.64 15.07
CA ASP A 22 -9.16 6.80 14.32
C ASP A 22 -8.04 7.23 13.37
N CYS A 23 -8.03 6.66 12.17
CA CYS A 23 -7.10 7.01 11.10
C CYS A 23 -7.40 8.40 10.50
N THR A 24 -7.78 9.37 11.33
CA THR A 24 -7.81 10.81 11.00
C THR A 24 -6.42 11.45 11.12
N GLY A 25 -5.43 10.73 11.64
CA GLY A 25 -4.02 11.09 11.56
C GLY A 25 -3.59 11.19 10.09
N LEU A 26 -3.30 12.41 9.64
CA LEU A 26 -2.77 12.66 8.31
C LEU A 26 -1.63 11.68 8.03
N ILE A 27 -1.75 10.90 6.96
CA ILE A 27 -0.68 10.00 6.52
C ILE A 27 0.59 10.87 6.40
N PRO A 28 1.70 10.49 7.05
CA PRO A 28 2.94 11.22 6.93
C PRO A 28 3.28 11.43 5.46
N ALA A 29 3.82 12.60 5.13
CA ALA A 29 4.30 12.84 3.77
C ALA A 29 5.23 11.70 3.35
N GLY A 30 5.03 11.19 2.14
CA GLY A 30 5.90 10.16 1.58
C GLY A 30 7.35 10.64 1.48
N THR A 31 8.26 9.70 1.22
CA THR A 31 9.69 9.98 1.05
C THR A 31 9.90 11.04 -0.04
N VAL A 32 10.71 12.05 0.27
CA VAL A 32 10.99 13.17 -0.65
C VAL A 32 12.04 12.79 -1.71
N HIS A 33 12.78 11.70 -1.48
CA HIS A 33 13.91 11.29 -2.31
C HIS A 33 13.59 10.06 -3.16
N GLU A 34 13.73 10.18 -4.48
CA GLU A 34 13.48 9.09 -5.44
C GLU A 34 14.34 7.85 -5.17
N LYS A 35 15.59 8.04 -4.70
CA LYS A 35 16.50 6.94 -4.37
C LYS A 35 15.98 6.06 -3.23
N GLU A 36 15.32 6.67 -2.24
CA GLU A 36 14.75 5.94 -1.12
C GLU A 36 13.54 5.12 -1.57
N LEU A 37 12.69 5.71 -2.43
CA LEU A 37 11.56 5.03 -3.03
C LEU A 37 11.98 3.80 -3.85
N GLU A 38 13.06 3.91 -4.63
CA GLU A 38 13.60 2.79 -5.40
C GLU A 38 14.09 1.65 -4.48
N ALA A 39 14.81 1.99 -3.40
CA ALA A 39 15.26 0.99 -2.42
C ALA A 39 14.08 0.26 -1.75
N TYR A 40 12.97 0.97 -1.48
CA TYR A 40 11.74 0.33 -1.01
C TYR A 40 11.11 -0.59 -2.06
N LYS A 41 11.14 -0.21 -3.34
CA LYS A 41 10.62 -1.02 -4.44
C LYS A 41 11.41 -2.32 -4.62
N GLU A 42 12.73 -2.28 -4.40
CA GLU A 42 13.60 -3.47 -4.38
C GLU A 42 13.24 -4.44 -3.25
N LEU A 43 12.92 -3.93 -2.05
CA LEU A 43 12.56 -4.74 -0.89
C LEU A 43 11.15 -5.33 -0.99
N TYR A 44 10.21 -4.52 -1.47
CA TYR A 44 8.81 -4.91 -1.65
C TYR A 44 8.32 -4.35 -2.99
N PRO A 45 8.22 -5.19 -4.05
CA PRO A 45 7.78 -4.73 -5.35
C PRO A 45 6.36 -4.16 -5.28
N PHE A 46 6.22 -2.88 -5.61
CA PHE A 46 4.94 -2.20 -5.70
C PHE A 46 4.77 -1.48 -7.05
N GLY A 47 3.52 -1.26 -7.43
CA GLY A 47 3.16 -0.61 -8.69
C GLY A 47 2.98 -1.60 -9.84
N ALA A 48 2.73 -1.06 -11.02
CA ALA A 48 2.70 -1.86 -12.24
C ALA A 48 4.11 -2.39 -12.53
N PRO A 49 4.24 -3.60 -13.09
CA PRO A 49 5.53 -4.11 -13.53
C PRO A 49 6.15 -3.14 -14.54
N ASP A 50 7.47 -2.98 -14.45
CA ASP A 50 8.23 -2.14 -15.37
C ASP A 50 8.18 -2.75 -16.76
N MET A 51 7.33 -2.16 -17.61
CA MET A 51 7.09 -2.58 -18.97
C MET A 51 7.43 -1.43 -19.92
N SER A 52 7.94 -1.74 -21.11
CA SER A 52 8.14 -0.71 -22.11
C SER A 52 6.80 -0.11 -22.54
N SER A 53 6.82 1.16 -22.96
CA SER A 53 5.61 1.83 -23.46
C SER A 53 4.96 1.08 -24.62
N GLN A 54 5.76 0.38 -25.43
CA GLN A 54 5.26 -0.44 -26.54
C GLN A 54 4.50 -1.67 -26.04
N GLU A 55 5.02 -2.39 -25.05
CA GLU A 55 4.35 -3.55 -24.45
C GLU A 55 3.05 -3.16 -23.74
N ILE A 56 3.05 -2.02 -23.04
CA ILE A 56 1.84 -1.46 -22.41
C ILE A 56 0.77 -1.14 -23.45
N ALA A 57 1.15 -0.51 -24.57
CA ALA A 57 0.23 -0.19 -25.66
C ALA A 57 -0.35 -1.46 -26.30
N GLN A 58 0.48 -2.48 -26.53
CA GLN A 58 0.03 -3.75 -27.10
C GLN A 58 -0.94 -4.49 -26.18
N MET A 59 -0.70 -4.52 -24.87
CA MET A 59 -1.64 -5.13 -23.92
C MET A 59 -2.98 -4.41 -23.90
N ARG A 60 -2.99 -3.07 -23.96
CA ARG A 60 -4.22 -2.28 -24.02
C ARG A 60 -5.04 -2.59 -25.27
N GLU A 61 -4.39 -2.69 -26.43
CA GLU A 61 -5.06 -3.03 -27.69
C GLU A 61 -5.60 -4.47 -27.70
N LYS A 62 -4.83 -5.43 -27.17
CA LYS A 62 -5.32 -6.82 -27.00
C LYS A 62 -6.56 -6.86 -26.11
N ASN A 63 -6.49 -6.26 -24.92
CA ASN A 63 -7.62 -6.23 -23.99
C ASN A 63 -8.87 -5.59 -24.61
N LYS A 64 -8.71 -4.55 -25.43
CA LYS A 64 -9.82 -3.89 -26.14
C LYS A 64 -10.43 -4.79 -27.21
N LYS A 65 -9.61 -5.55 -27.91
CA LYS A 65 -10.05 -6.53 -28.91
C LYS A 65 -10.78 -7.69 -28.24
N ASP A 66 -10.23 -8.24 -27.17
CA ASP A 66 -10.82 -9.34 -26.41
C ASP A 66 -12.19 -8.94 -25.80
N ALA A 67 -12.31 -7.72 -25.28
CA ALA A 67 -13.58 -7.18 -24.80
C ALA A 67 -14.63 -7.05 -25.92
N SER A 68 -14.21 -6.69 -27.15
CA SER A 68 -15.11 -6.53 -28.29
C SER A 68 -15.58 -7.87 -28.88
N ASP A 69 -14.76 -8.92 -28.80
CA ASP A 69 -15.12 -10.27 -29.24
C ASP A 69 -16.01 -10.96 -28.19
N SER A 70 -15.77 -10.74 -26.90
CA SER A 70 -16.61 -11.27 -25.83
C SER A 70 -18.02 -10.67 -25.79
N ALA A 71 -18.23 -9.47 -26.38
CA ALA A 71 -19.53 -8.82 -26.51
C ALA A 71 -20.33 -9.29 -27.75
N LYS A 72 -19.72 -10.07 -28.65
CA LYS A 72 -20.35 -10.60 -29.87
C LYS A 72 -20.79 -12.06 -29.75
N GLN A 73 -20.54 -12.71 -28.61
CA GLN A 73 -20.92 -14.10 -28.34
C GLN A 73 -22.23 -14.20 -27.55
#